data_AF-A0A963NVQ7-F1
#
_entry.id   AF-A0A963NVQ7-F1
#
_cell.length_a   1.000
_cell.length_b   1.000
_cell.length_c   1.000
_cell.angle_alpha   90.00
_cell.angle_beta   90.00
_cell.angle_gamma   90.00
#
_symmetry.space_group_name_H-M   'P 1'
#
loop_
_entity.id
_entity.type
_entity.pdbx_description
1 polymer ?
#
loop_
_entity_poly.entity_id
_entity_poly.type
_entity_poly.pdbx_seq_one_letter_code
_entity_poly.pdbx_strand_id
1 'polypeptide(L)'
;IPGDYATLESPCPNCGGVVKENYRRFACVGKPGAEPCGFSFGKSPAGRTFETAEANALLRDRKIGPLEGFRSKAGWPFTSEIVIKYDDEAHNYKLEFDFGDDKKGEESGELVEFEDSALGPCPICGSEVHEHGSNYVCSKAVPTAAQPTPSCTFKSGKIILQQPVEREQMTKLLATGKTDLLDKFVSMRTRRAFKAHLAWDKEAGKVNFEFAPSKFPPRPGAATKTGAASAGRTSAAAKKTTKSATAKKAPASKTAAAKAPRKPAAGKAPSAALAAVIGNDPVARPEAVKKMWEYIKAHNLQDPKDKRTIVADDKLRAVFGKDSAGMFELAGILGNHLG
;
A
#
# COMPACT_ATOMS: atom_id res chain seq x y z
N ILE A 1 17.31 12.35 -28.46
CA ILE A 1 18.19 12.52 -27.27
C ILE A 1 19.38 11.59 -27.49
N PRO A 2 20.62 12.08 -27.58
CA PRO A 2 21.80 11.23 -27.57
C PRO A 2 21.94 10.57 -26.19
N GLY A 3 22.30 9.29 -26.17
CA GLY A 3 22.49 8.52 -24.96
C GLY A 3 23.02 7.14 -25.31
N ASP A 4 23.76 6.54 -24.38
CA ASP A 4 24.19 5.15 -24.49
C ASP A 4 23.00 4.26 -24.08
N TYR A 5 22.35 3.66 -25.07
CA TYR A 5 21.09 2.92 -24.91
C TYR A 5 21.34 1.43 -25.11
N ALA A 6 20.98 0.61 -24.13
CA ALA A 6 21.21 -0.82 -24.21
C ALA A 6 20.43 -1.46 -25.38
N THR A 7 21.08 -2.36 -26.11
CA THR A 7 20.38 -3.34 -26.96
C THR A 7 20.10 -4.56 -26.10
N LEU A 8 18.87 -5.07 -26.13
CA LEU A 8 18.51 -6.29 -25.41
C LEU A 8 18.91 -7.51 -26.25
N GLU A 9 19.40 -8.53 -25.57
CA GLU A 9 19.80 -9.83 -26.12
C GLU A 9 18.58 -10.69 -26.45
N SER A 10 17.52 -10.52 -25.65
CA SER A 10 16.27 -11.26 -25.78
C SER A 10 15.43 -10.70 -26.94
N PRO A 11 14.97 -11.55 -27.88
CA PRO A 11 14.24 -11.11 -29.06
C PRO A 11 12.83 -10.60 -28.71
N CYS A 12 12.26 -9.81 -29.62
CA CYS A 12 10.89 -9.33 -29.51
C CYS A 12 9.88 -10.49 -29.55
N PRO A 13 8.95 -10.61 -28.58
CA PRO A 13 7.98 -11.70 -28.53
C PRO A 13 6.95 -11.67 -29.68
N ASN A 14 6.78 -10.54 -30.37
CA ASN A 14 5.86 -10.43 -31.52
C ASN A 14 6.50 -10.95 -32.82
N CYS A 15 7.66 -10.41 -33.23
CA CYS A 15 8.26 -10.72 -34.54
C CYS A 15 9.61 -11.45 -34.52
N GLY A 16 10.21 -11.68 -33.35
CA GLY A 16 11.58 -12.20 -33.21
C GLY A 16 12.67 -11.20 -33.62
N GLY A 17 12.35 -9.91 -33.78
CA GLY A 17 13.30 -8.84 -34.07
C GLY A 17 14.07 -8.36 -32.84
N VAL A 18 15.07 -7.50 -33.06
CA VAL A 18 15.89 -6.91 -31.98
C VAL A 18 15.04 -5.91 -31.18
N VAL A 19 15.26 -5.83 -29.86
CA VAL A 19 14.67 -4.81 -29.00
C VAL A 19 15.78 -3.88 -28.50
N LYS A 20 15.57 -2.56 -28.62
CA LYS A 20 16.50 -1.55 -28.11
C LYS A 20 15.83 -0.66 -27.08
N GLU A 21 16.62 -0.22 -26.12
CA GLU A 21 16.25 0.83 -25.19
C GLU A 21 16.14 2.19 -25.90
N ASN A 22 15.26 3.04 -25.39
CA ASN A 22 15.27 4.48 -25.61
C ASN A 22 14.94 5.21 -24.29
N TYR A 23 14.91 6.54 -24.33
CA TYR A 23 14.70 7.40 -23.16
C TYR A 23 13.48 7.07 -22.26
N ARG A 24 12.45 6.37 -22.75
CA ARG A 24 11.26 6.01 -21.96
C ARG A 24 10.79 4.55 -22.08
N ARG A 25 11.24 3.81 -23.09
CA ARG A 25 10.72 2.47 -23.43
C ARG A 25 11.85 1.54 -23.89
N PHE A 26 11.61 0.25 -23.81
CA PHE A 26 12.26 -0.73 -24.68
C PHE A 26 11.33 -0.98 -25.86
N ALA A 27 11.85 -0.91 -27.09
CA ALA A 27 11.07 -0.96 -28.33
C ALA A 27 11.72 -1.89 -29.36
N CYS A 28 10.91 -2.65 -30.09
CA CYS A 28 11.39 -3.44 -31.21
C CYS A 28 11.84 -2.53 -32.35
N VAL A 29 13.02 -2.82 -32.91
CA VAL A 29 13.59 -2.12 -34.09
C VAL A 29 13.53 -2.97 -35.37
N GLY A 30 12.76 -4.07 -35.34
CA GLY A 30 12.66 -5.03 -36.44
C GLY A 30 13.75 -6.09 -36.43
N LYS A 31 13.76 -6.96 -37.45
CA LYS A 31 14.93 -7.78 -37.80
C LYS A 31 15.89 -6.94 -38.66
N PRO A 32 17.18 -7.29 -38.77
CA PRO A 32 18.09 -6.60 -39.69
C PRO A 32 17.50 -6.54 -41.12
N GLY A 33 17.25 -5.33 -41.63
CA GLY A 33 16.62 -5.12 -42.94
C GLY A 33 15.09 -5.23 -42.99
N ALA A 34 14.38 -5.32 -41.85
CA ALA A 34 12.92 -5.38 -41.79
C ALA A 34 12.34 -4.30 -40.84
N GLU A 35 11.11 -3.87 -41.10
CA GLU A 35 10.45 -2.83 -40.29
C GLU A 35 10.09 -3.28 -38.85
N PRO A 36 9.98 -2.33 -37.90
CA PRO A 36 9.62 -2.63 -36.51
C PRO A 36 8.12 -2.95 -36.35
N CYS A 37 7.80 -4.07 -35.69
CA CYS A 37 6.43 -4.53 -35.40
C CYS A 37 5.65 -3.69 -34.35
N GLY A 38 6.06 -2.45 -34.08
CA GLY A 38 5.44 -1.55 -33.08
C GLY A 38 5.59 -1.94 -31.60
N PHE A 39 5.97 -3.19 -31.29
CA PHE A 39 6.08 -3.70 -29.92
C PHE A 39 6.98 -2.80 -29.05
N SER A 40 6.44 -2.30 -27.93
CA SER A 40 7.24 -1.54 -26.95
C SER A 40 6.62 -1.48 -25.55
N PHE A 41 7.45 -1.60 -24.51
CA PHE A 41 7.05 -1.51 -23.10
C PHE A 41 7.80 -0.40 -22.36
N GLY A 42 7.20 0.15 -21.30
CA GLY A 42 7.79 1.26 -20.55
C GLY A 42 9.04 0.84 -19.76
N LYS A 43 10.08 1.69 -19.74
CA LYS A 43 11.30 1.44 -18.94
C LYS A 43 11.05 1.56 -17.43
N SER A 44 10.10 2.40 -17.01
CA SER A 44 9.83 2.70 -15.59
C SER A 44 8.36 2.52 -15.18
N PRO A 45 7.77 1.31 -15.29
CA PRO A 45 6.38 1.07 -14.90
C PRO A 45 6.15 1.37 -13.40
N ALA A 46 5.04 2.04 -13.08
CA ALA A 46 4.68 2.48 -11.72
C ALA A 46 5.83 3.17 -10.93
N GLY A 47 6.75 3.86 -11.62
CA GLY A 47 7.87 4.57 -11.01
C GLY A 47 9.09 3.70 -10.63
N ARG A 48 9.06 2.38 -10.92
CA ARG A 48 10.21 1.49 -10.78
C ARG A 48 10.89 1.32 -12.14
N THR A 49 12.13 1.78 -12.27
CA THR A 49 12.94 1.57 -13.48
C THR A 49 13.44 0.13 -13.55
N PHE A 50 13.33 -0.51 -14.72
CA PHE A 50 13.96 -1.80 -14.99
C PHE A 50 15.46 -1.66 -15.23
N GLU A 51 16.21 -2.66 -14.77
CA GLU A 51 17.58 -2.94 -15.22
C GLU A 51 17.58 -3.75 -16.53
N THR A 52 18.64 -3.64 -17.33
CA THR A 52 18.78 -4.33 -18.63
C THR A 52 18.64 -5.85 -18.51
N ALA A 53 19.13 -6.44 -17.41
CA ALA A 53 18.97 -7.87 -17.12
C ALA A 53 17.49 -8.26 -16.87
N GLU A 54 16.73 -7.42 -16.17
CA GLU A 54 15.30 -7.61 -15.91
C GLU A 54 14.48 -7.48 -17.20
N ALA A 55 14.82 -6.50 -18.05
CA ALA A 55 14.19 -6.31 -19.35
C ALA A 55 14.42 -7.49 -20.30
N ASN A 56 15.62 -8.12 -20.25
CA ASN A 56 15.89 -9.37 -20.96
C ASN A 56 15.04 -10.54 -20.40
N ALA A 57 15.09 -10.78 -19.09
CA ALA A 57 14.33 -11.87 -18.46
C ALA A 57 12.82 -11.77 -18.75
N LEU A 58 12.24 -10.57 -18.63
CA LEU A 58 10.83 -10.32 -18.94
C LEU A 58 10.49 -10.60 -20.42
N LEU A 59 11.40 -10.36 -21.38
CA LEU A 59 11.15 -10.71 -22.78
C LEU A 59 11.28 -12.21 -23.05
N ARG A 60 12.29 -12.86 -22.47
CA ARG A 60 12.54 -14.31 -22.62
C ARG A 60 11.41 -15.14 -22.01
N ASP A 61 11.05 -14.83 -20.77
CA ASP A 61 10.16 -15.65 -19.95
C ASP A 61 8.70 -15.16 -20.00
N ARG A 62 8.45 -14.01 -20.64
CA ARG A 62 7.16 -13.26 -20.68
C ARG A 62 6.57 -12.92 -19.30
N LYS A 63 7.28 -13.20 -18.22
CA LYS A 63 6.89 -12.94 -16.82
C LYS A 63 8.13 -12.62 -15.99
N ILE A 64 8.02 -11.70 -15.04
CA ILE A 64 9.06 -11.40 -14.05
C ILE A 64 8.46 -11.00 -12.71
N GLY A 65 9.03 -11.50 -11.61
CA GLY A 65 8.66 -11.11 -10.25
C GLY A 65 8.48 -12.29 -9.28
N PRO A 66 7.85 -12.06 -8.13
CA PRO A 66 7.31 -10.78 -7.66
C PRO A 66 8.40 -9.71 -7.45
N LEU A 67 8.23 -8.53 -8.06
CA LEU A 67 9.18 -7.40 -7.97
C LEU A 67 8.67 -6.33 -6.98
N GLU A 68 9.59 -5.78 -6.20
CA GLU A 68 9.31 -4.65 -5.29
C GLU A 68 9.65 -3.29 -5.91
N GLY A 69 9.09 -2.22 -5.32
CA GLY A 69 9.51 -0.83 -5.56
C GLY A 69 8.53 0.00 -6.39
N PHE A 70 7.47 -0.63 -6.91
CA PHE A 70 6.37 0.05 -7.59
C PHE A 70 5.60 0.98 -6.66
N ARG A 71 4.98 2.02 -7.22
CA ARG A 71 4.10 2.96 -6.49
C ARG A 71 2.77 3.13 -7.21
N SER A 72 1.69 3.00 -6.45
CA SER A 72 0.32 3.24 -6.94
C SER A 72 0.11 4.71 -7.34
N LYS A 73 -1.00 5.01 -8.04
CA LYS A 73 -1.41 6.40 -8.36
C LYS A 73 -1.52 7.30 -7.10
N ALA A 74 -1.78 6.71 -5.93
CA ALA A 74 -1.84 7.40 -4.63
C ALA A 74 -0.49 7.40 -3.87
N GLY A 75 0.61 6.95 -4.49
CA GLY A 75 1.97 6.99 -3.95
C GLY A 75 2.35 5.83 -3.02
N TRP A 76 1.41 4.99 -2.60
CA TRP A 76 1.68 3.81 -1.77
C TRP A 76 2.58 2.80 -2.50
N PRO A 77 3.61 2.25 -1.82
CA PRO A 77 4.45 1.22 -2.40
C PRO A 77 3.68 -0.10 -2.52
N PHE A 78 3.95 -0.88 -3.56
CA PHE A 78 3.45 -2.24 -3.70
C PHE A 78 4.48 -3.17 -4.35
N THR A 79 4.18 -4.47 -4.26
CA THR A 79 4.92 -5.58 -4.86
C THR A 79 3.96 -6.29 -5.81
N SER A 80 4.43 -6.69 -6.98
CA SER A 80 3.61 -7.39 -7.97
C SER A 80 4.49 -8.17 -8.94
N GLU A 81 3.90 -9.11 -9.67
CA GLU A 81 4.53 -9.65 -10.87
C GLU A 81 4.25 -8.71 -12.05
N ILE A 82 5.07 -8.82 -13.09
CA ILE A 82 4.84 -8.17 -14.38
C ILE A 82 4.84 -9.24 -15.45
N VAL A 83 3.88 -9.15 -16.36
CA VAL A 83 3.69 -10.09 -17.47
C VAL A 83 3.63 -9.34 -18.79
N ILE A 84 4.03 -10.01 -19.87
CA ILE A 84 3.80 -9.58 -21.24
C ILE A 84 2.68 -10.45 -21.81
N LYS A 85 1.46 -9.90 -21.81
CA LYS A 85 0.26 -10.53 -22.39
C LYS A 85 0.07 -10.06 -23.83
N TYR A 86 -0.60 -10.87 -24.64
CA TYR A 86 -1.04 -10.45 -25.98
C TYR A 86 -2.30 -9.59 -25.84
N ASP A 87 -2.42 -8.59 -26.69
CA ASP A 87 -3.56 -7.66 -26.78
C ASP A 87 -4.12 -7.82 -28.19
N ASP A 88 -5.22 -8.58 -28.31
CA ASP A 88 -5.81 -8.98 -29.59
C ASP A 88 -6.38 -7.79 -30.38
N GLU A 89 -6.79 -6.70 -29.72
CA GLU A 89 -7.28 -5.48 -30.37
C GLU A 89 -6.12 -4.68 -30.99
N ALA A 90 -4.96 -4.63 -30.32
CA ALA A 90 -3.75 -4.02 -30.84
C ALA A 90 -2.90 -4.95 -31.73
N HIS A 91 -3.27 -6.23 -31.85
CA HIS A 91 -2.47 -7.33 -32.43
C HIS A 91 -1.01 -7.35 -31.94
N ASN A 92 -0.77 -7.02 -30.67
CA ASN A 92 0.58 -6.79 -30.14
C ASN A 92 0.74 -7.23 -28.69
N TYR A 93 1.99 -7.36 -28.25
CA TYR A 93 2.30 -7.71 -26.87
C TYR A 93 2.44 -6.46 -25.98
N LYS A 94 1.89 -6.55 -24.77
CA LYS A 94 1.67 -5.43 -23.84
C LYS A 94 2.11 -5.82 -22.44
N LEU A 95 2.76 -4.87 -21.76
CA LEU A 95 3.20 -5.04 -20.38
C LEU A 95 2.02 -4.76 -19.43
N GLU A 96 1.69 -5.74 -18.61
CA GLU A 96 0.65 -5.65 -17.58
C GLU A 96 1.20 -6.01 -16.20
N PHE A 97 0.56 -5.47 -15.16
CA PHE A 97 0.83 -5.86 -13.78
C PHE A 97 -0.02 -7.08 -13.45
N ASP A 98 0.62 -8.17 -13.06
CA ASP A 98 -0.08 -9.32 -12.51
C ASP A 98 -0.05 -9.25 -10.99
N PHE A 99 -1.24 -9.15 -10.40
CA PHE A 99 -1.45 -9.08 -8.95
C PHE A 99 -1.82 -10.46 -8.38
N GLY A 100 -1.78 -11.51 -9.21
CA GLY A 100 -2.47 -12.78 -8.94
C GLY A 100 -3.98 -12.67 -9.18
N ASP A 101 -4.65 -13.81 -9.13
CA ASP A 101 -6.09 -13.93 -9.40
C ASP A 101 -6.99 -13.23 -8.36
N ASP A 102 -6.38 -12.71 -7.30
CA ASP A 102 -6.93 -11.90 -6.22
C ASP A 102 -7.79 -10.69 -6.66
N LYS A 103 -7.78 -10.34 -7.95
CA LYS A 103 -8.66 -9.30 -8.52
C LYS A 103 -9.60 -9.79 -9.63
N LYS A 104 -9.36 -10.96 -10.22
CA LYS A 104 -10.24 -11.57 -11.23
C LYS A 104 -11.44 -12.22 -10.54
N GLY A 105 -11.20 -13.03 -9.51
CA GLY A 105 -12.26 -13.66 -8.71
C GLY A 105 -13.20 -12.70 -7.97
N GLU A 106 -12.80 -11.43 -7.75
CA GLU A 106 -13.67 -10.38 -7.18
C GLU A 106 -14.54 -9.64 -8.22
N GLU A 107 -14.18 -9.66 -9.52
CA GLU A 107 -14.78 -8.78 -10.53
C GLU A 107 -15.44 -9.54 -11.71
N SER A 108 -15.00 -10.76 -12.02
CA SER A 108 -15.49 -11.54 -13.17
C SER A 108 -16.62 -12.52 -12.87
N GLY A 109 -16.76 -12.97 -11.61
CA GLY A 109 -17.64 -14.09 -11.26
C GLY A 109 -17.16 -15.47 -11.75
N GLU A 110 -15.91 -15.55 -12.25
CA GLU A 110 -15.23 -16.80 -12.62
C GLU A 110 -15.15 -17.72 -11.38
N LEU A 111 -15.71 -18.93 -11.49
CA LEU A 111 -15.92 -19.84 -10.35
C LEU A 111 -14.60 -20.52 -9.98
N VAL A 112 -14.17 -20.36 -8.73
CA VAL A 112 -12.92 -20.98 -8.25
C VAL A 112 -13.14 -22.46 -7.98
N GLU A 113 -12.30 -23.30 -8.58
CA GLU A 113 -12.11 -24.70 -8.20
C GLU A 113 -10.75 -24.84 -7.49
N PHE A 114 -10.71 -25.67 -6.45
CA PHE A 114 -9.52 -25.91 -5.63
C PHE A 114 -8.99 -27.32 -5.88
N GLU A 115 -7.99 -27.45 -6.76
CA GLU A 115 -7.28 -28.73 -6.98
C GLU A 115 -6.36 -29.08 -5.79
N ASP A 116 -5.90 -28.07 -5.06
CA ASP A 116 -5.04 -28.22 -3.88
C ASP A 116 -5.77 -28.80 -2.68
N SER A 117 -5.26 -29.91 -2.14
CA SER A 117 -5.73 -30.53 -0.89
C SER A 117 -5.75 -29.53 0.28
N ALA A 118 -6.76 -29.63 1.15
CA ALA A 118 -7.00 -28.67 2.23
C ALA A 118 -5.85 -28.58 3.26
N LEU A 119 -5.64 -27.38 3.79
CA LEU A 119 -4.58 -27.06 4.76
C LEU A 119 -5.04 -27.20 6.22
N GLY A 120 -6.34 -27.17 6.46
CA GLY A 120 -6.96 -27.17 7.79
C GLY A 120 -8.26 -26.35 7.83
N PRO A 121 -8.93 -26.32 9.00
CA PRO A 121 -10.18 -25.60 9.19
C PRO A 121 -9.97 -24.09 9.33
N CYS A 122 -10.82 -23.30 8.68
CA CYS A 122 -10.83 -21.84 8.77
C CYS A 122 -11.18 -21.37 10.19
N PRO A 123 -10.38 -20.48 10.82
CA PRO A 123 -10.63 -20.03 12.20
C PRO A 123 -11.83 -19.08 12.35
N ILE A 124 -12.50 -18.72 11.25
CA ILE A 124 -13.76 -17.95 11.25
C ILE A 124 -14.99 -18.86 11.14
N CYS A 125 -14.97 -19.89 10.29
CA CYS A 125 -16.17 -20.65 9.91
C CYS A 125 -15.99 -22.18 9.82
N GLY A 126 -14.85 -22.71 10.28
CA GLY A 126 -14.53 -24.15 10.31
C GLY A 126 -14.35 -24.83 8.95
N SER A 127 -14.68 -24.16 7.85
CA SER A 127 -14.63 -24.70 6.48
C SER A 127 -13.20 -24.71 5.94
N GLU A 128 -12.92 -25.53 4.93
CA GLU A 128 -11.54 -25.80 4.49
C GLU A 128 -10.83 -24.57 3.93
N VAL A 129 -9.52 -24.46 4.21
CA VAL A 129 -8.62 -23.43 3.67
C VAL A 129 -7.69 -24.06 2.64
N HIS A 130 -7.55 -23.41 1.49
CA HIS A 130 -6.75 -23.88 0.36
C HIS A 130 -5.76 -22.79 -0.08
N GLU A 131 -4.93 -23.16 -1.05
CA GLU A 131 -4.04 -22.25 -1.76
C GLU A 131 -4.77 -21.60 -2.94
N HIS A 132 -4.62 -20.28 -3.12
CA HIS A 132 -5.22 -19.54 -4.24
C HIS A 132 -4.33 -18.36 -4.64
N GLY A 133 -3.66 -18.46 -5.79
CA GLY A 133 -2.70 -17.45 -6.26
C GLY A 133 -1.62 -17.15 -5.21
N SER A 134 -1.51 -15.88 -4.82
CA SER A 134 -0.55 -15.41 -3.79
C SER A 134 -1.06 -15.53 -2.35
N ASN A 135 -2.22 -16.14 -2.13
CA ASN A 135 -2.90 -16.19 -0.84
C ASN A 135 -3.29 -17.61 -0.40
N TYR A 136 -3.52 -17.75 0.89
CA TYR A 136 -4.23 -18.83 1.56
C TYR A 136 -5.65 -18.33 1.86
N VAL A 137 -6.67 -19.03 1.38
CA VAL A 137 -8.05 -18.53 1.32
C VAL A 137 -9.02 -19.62 1.77
N CYS A 138 -10.04 -19.24 2.54
CA CYS A 138 -11.12 -20.16 2.89
C CYS A 138 -11.97 -20.47 1.64
N SER A 139 -12.34 -21.73 1.46
CA SER A 139 -13.29 -22.22 0.43
C SER A 139 -14.55 -21.34 0.31
N LYS A 140 -15.08 -20.86 1.44
CA LYS A 140 -16.27 -19.99 1.51
C LYS A 140 -16.00 -18.49 1.39
N ALA A 141 -14.76 -18.09 1.09
CA ALA A 141 -14.35 -16.69 0.94
C ALA A 141 -14.16 -16.25 -0.53
N VAL A 142 -14.42 -17.15 -1.48
CA VAL A 142 -14.47 -16.87 -2.94
C VAL A 142 -15.75 -17.48 -3.54
N PRO A 143 -16.21 -17.01 -4.71
CA PRO A 143 -17.25 -17.70 -5.47
C PRO A 143 -16.74 -19.07 -5.94
N THR A 144 -17.52 -20.12 -5.70
CA THR A 144 -17.26 -21.49 -6.19
C THR A 144 -18.53 -22.05 -6.82
N ALA A 145 -18.44 -23.11 -7.63
CA ALA A 145 -19.61 -23.72 -8.26
C ALA A 145 -20.68 -24.20 -7.26
N ALA A 146 -20.26 -24.58 -6.04
CA ALA A 146 -21.16 -24.96 -4.94
C ALA A 146 -21.65 -23.77 -4.09
N GLN A 147 -20.95 -22.63 -4.12
CA GLN A 147 -21.29 -21.43 -3.36
C GLN A 147 -20.96 -20.15 -4.17
N PRO A 148 -21.92 -19.62 -4.96
CA PRO A 148 -21.71 -18.39 -5.75
C PRO A 148 -21.53 -17.12 -4.92
N THR A 149 -22.03 -17.09 -3.68
CA THR A 149 -21.97 -15.93 -2.77
C THR A 149 -21.02 -16.19 -1.61
N PRO A 150 -19.85 -15.52 -1.52
CA PRO A 150 -18.92 -15.66 -0.40
C PRO A 150 -19.59 -15.38 0.95
N SER A 151 -19.29 -16.22 1.95
CA SER A 151 -19.83 -16.10 3.33
C SER A 151 -18.74 -16.09 4.40
N CYS A 152 -17.47 -15.99 4.00
CA CYS A 152 -16.31 -15.89 4.89
C CYS A 152 -15.34 -14.82 4.37
N THR A 153 -14.51 -14.29 5.26
CA THR A 153 -13.51 -13.24 4.94
C THR A 153 -12.08 -13.67 5.28
N PHE A 154 -11.85 -14.95 5.59
CA PHE A 154 -10.52 -15.45 5.93
C PHE A 154 -9.61 -15.49 4.70
N LYS A 155 -8.52 -14.71 4.78
CA LYS A 155 -7.47 -14.59 3.78
C LYS A 155 -6.14 -14.28 4.48
N SER A 156 -5.06 -14.92 4.04
CA SER A 156 -3.69 -14.65 4.51
C SER A 156 -2.70 -14.77 3.36
N GLY A 157 -1.66 -13.93 3.32
CA GLY A 157 -0.68 -13.96 2.23
C GLY A 157 0.27 -15.16 2.32
N LYS A 158 0.58 -15.78 1.17
CA LYS A 158 1.67 -16.79 1.08
C LYS A 158 3.05 -16.18 1.32
N ILE A 159 3.21 -14.86 1.11
CA ILE A 159 4.43 -14.10 1.43
C ILE A 159 4.04 -12.92 2.31
N ILE A 160 4.66 -12.80 3.48
CA ILE A 160 4.42 -11.73 4.45
C ILE A 160 5.77 -11.07 4.78
N LEU A 161 5.89 -9.76 4.51
CA LEU A 161 7.13 -8.98 4.73
C LEU A 161 8.40 -9.71 4.23
N GLN A 162 8.40 -10.08 2.95
CA GLN A 162 9.47 -10.80 2.22
C GLN A 162 9.72 -12.25 2.66
N GLN A 163 9.10 -12.75 3.74
CA GLN A 163 9.21 -14.15 4.15
C GLN A 163 8.03 -14.97 3.60
N PRO A 164 8.29 -16.07 2.86
CA PRO A 164 7.27 -17.08 2.57
C PRO A 164 6.71 -17.72 3.84
N VAL A 165 5.40 -17.93 3.88
CA VAL A 165 4.72 -18.70 4.90
C VAL A 165 4.47 -20.08 4.29
N GLU A 166 5.35 -21.03 4.59
CA GLU A 166 5.27 -22.40 4.05
C GLU A 166 3.94 -23.08 4.41
N ARG A 167 3.54 -24.05 3.57
CA ARG A 167 2.30 -24.82 3.71
C ARG A 167 2.11 -25.39 5.12
N GLU A 168 3.16 -25.99 5.68
CA GLU A 168 3.19 -26.51 7.05
C GLU A 168 2.90 -25.43 8.12
N GLN A 169 3.39 -24.21 7.90
CA GLN A 169 3.18 -23.10 8.83
C GLN A 169 1.74 -22.61 8.78
N MET A 170 1.12 -22.58 7.60
CA MET A 170 -0.32 -22.29 7.49
C MET A 170 -1.15 -23.38 8.18
N THR A 171 -0.84 -24.67 7.96
CA THR A 171 -1.49 -25.78 8.68
C THR A 171 -1.35 -25.65 10.20
N LYS A 172 -0.16 -25.32 10.73
CA LYS A 172 0.04 -25.02 12.16
C LYS A 172 -0.78 -23.83 12.64
N LEU A 173 -0.84 -22.74 11.86
CA LEU A 173 -1.62 -21.54 12.17
C LEU A 173 -3.12 -21.82 12.26
N LEU A 174 -3.65 -22.66 11.37
CA LEU A 174 -5.06 -23.08 11.37
C LEU A 174 -5.37 -24.04 12.53
N ALA A 175 -4.49 -25.02 12.79
CA ALA A 175 -4.72 -26.04 13.82
C ALA A 175 -4.49 -25.55 15.26
N THR A 176 -3.52 -24.64 15.48
CA THR A 176 -3.09 -24.20 16.82
C THR A 176 -3.34 -22.71 17.10
N GLY A 177 -3.72 -21.94 16.06
CA GLY A 177 -3.80 -20.48 16.12
C GLY A 177 -2.46 -19.76 15.94
N LYS A 178 -1.33 -20.47 15.73
CA LYS A 178 0.02 -19.87 15.68
C LYS A 178 1.01 -20.65 14.80
N THR A 179 2.00 -19.96 14.23
CA THR A 179 3.15 -20.56 13.51
C THR A 179 4.34 -20.84 14.43
N ASP A 180 5.36 -21.53 13.92
CA ASP A 180 6.70 -21.52 14.52
C ASP A 180 7.31 -20.09 14.48
N LEU A 181 8.50 -19.92 15.08
CA LEU A 181 9.23 -18.65 15.07
C LEU A 181 9.91 -18.44 13.72
N LEU A 182 9.27 -17.68 12.83
CA LEU A 182 9.82 -17.30 11.52
C LEU A 182 10.75 -16.08 11.67
N ASP A 183 11.93 -16.14 11.03
CA ASP A 183 13.06 -15.26 11.38
C ASP A 183 13.63 -14.37 10.26
N LYS A 184 13.04 -14.46 9.08
CA LYS A 184 13.44 -13.75 7.85
C LYS A 184 12.55 -12.54 7.50
N PHE A 185 11.57 -12.18 8.34
CA PHE A 185 10.70 -11.03 8.08
C PHE A 185 11.48 -9.72 7.98
N VAL A 186 11.30 -8.94 6.91
CA VAL A 186 11.99 -7.66 6.72
C VAL A 186 11.03 -6.49 6.97
N SER A 187 11.33 -5.67 7.97
CA SER A 187 10.46 -4.55 8.33
C SER A 187 10.58 -3.41 7.31
N MET A 188 9.49 -3.09 6.59
CA MET A 188 9.46 -1.96 5.63
C MET A 188 9.87 -0.60 6.25
N ARG A 189 9.70 -0.42 7.57
CA ARG A 189 10.07 0.82 8.28
C ARG A 189 11.57 0.96 8.55
N THR A 190 12.29 -0.13 8.75
CA THR A 190 13.72 -0.10 9.17
C THR A 190 14.66 -0.84 8.24
N ARG A 191 14.13 -1.61 7.28
CA ARG A 191 14.85 -2.54 6.39
C ARG A 191 15.78 -3.50 7.14
N ARG A 192 15.33 -3.95 8.32
CA ARG A 192 16.03 -4.95 9.14
C ARG A 192 15.19 -6.21 9.24
N ALA A 193 15.86 -7.35 9.20
CA ALA A 193 15.28 -8.65 9.53
C ALA A 193 14.82 -8.68 11.00
N PHE A 194 13.74 -9.41 11.30
CA PHE A 194 13.26 -9.67 12.65
C PHE A 194 12.61 -11.04 12.77
N LYS A 195 12.56 -11.56 14.00
CA LYS A 195 11.90 -12.84 14.33
C LYS A 195 10.53 -12.59 14.96
N ALA A 196 9.52 -13.32 14.53
CA ALA A 196 8.16 -13.28 15.07
C ALA A 196 7.42 -14.59 14.79
N HIS A 197 6.37 -14.85 15.56
CA HIS A 197 5.32 -15.78 15.17
C HIS A 197 4.26 -15.01 14.39
N LEU A 198 3.57 -15.69 13.49
CA LEU A 198 2.26 -15.28 13.01
C LEU A 198 1.22 -15.96 13.90
N ALA A 199 0.24 -15.20 14.38
CA ALA A 199 -0.83 -15.68 15.25
C ALA A 199 -2.20 -15.20 14.73
N TRP A 200 -3.23 -16.01 14.88
CA TRP A 200 -4.60 -15.63 14.52
C TRP A 200 -5.22 -14.75 15.61
N ASP A 201 -5.52 -13.50 15.26
CA ASP A 201 -6.20 -12.54 16.11
C ASP A 201 -7.73 -12.64 15.87
N LYS A 202 -8.44 -13.16 16.87
CA LYS A 202 -9.90 -13.32 16.82
C LYS A 202 -10.67 -11.99 16.95
N GLU A 203 -10.09 -10.96 17.55
CA GLU A 203 -10.73 -9.65 17.71
C GLU A 203 -10.54 -8.80 16.45
N ALA A 204 -9.34 -8.84 15.86
CA ALA A 204 -9.02 -8.13 14.63
C ALA A 204 -9.36 -8.90 13.34
N GLY A 205 -9.82 -10.16 13.46
CA GLY A 205 -10.26 -11.02 12.36
C GLY A 205 -9.18 -11.32 11.32
N LYS A 206 -7.90 -11.42 11.75
CA LYS A 206 -6.75 -11.51 10.84
C LYS A 206 -5.52 -12.15 11.47
N VAL A 207 -4.52 -12.46 10.64
CA VAL A 207 -3.19 -12.86 11.11
C VAL A 207 -2.39 -11.63 11.54
N ASN A 208 -1.86 -11.65 12.76
CA ASN A 208 -1.02 -10.60 13.36
C ASN A 208 0.36 -11.15 13.77
N PHE A 209 1.33 -10.27 13.99
CA PHE A 209 2.65 -10.64 14.50
C PHE A 209 2.66 -10.74 16.03
N GLU A 210 3.04 -11.89 16.56
CA GLU A 210 3.32 -12.08 17.98
C GLU A 210 4.84 -12.23 18.19
N PHE A 211 5.41 -11.34 19.00
CA PHE A 211 6.85 -11.32 19.27
C PHE A 211 7.15 -12.05 20.56
N ALA A 212 8.16 -12.94 20.55
CA ALA A 212 8.69 -13.52 21.76
C ALA A 212 9.18 -12.41 22.73
N PRO A 213 8.98 -12.57 24.06
CA PRO A 213 9.26 -11.51 25.04
C PRO A 213 10.71 -11.05 24.95
N SER A 214 10.90 -9.73 24.75
CA SER A 214 12.23 -9.19 24.44
C SER A 214 13.15 -9.22 25.65
N LYS A 215 14.32 -9.87 25.51
CA LYS A 215 15.40 -9.86 26.52
C LYS A 215 15.96 -8.46 26.82
N PHE A 216 15.61 -7.46 26.01
CA PHE A 216 15.91 -6.05 26.26
C PHE A 216 14.71 -5.37 26.96
N PRO A 217 14.93 -4.57 28.01
CA PRO A 217 13.86 -3.86 28.70
C PRO A 217 13.19 -2.84 27.77
N PRO A 218 11.88 -2.55 27.95
CA PRO A 218 11.17 -1.59 27.12
C PRO A 218 11.81 -0.20 27.23
N ARG A 219 12.13 0.40 26.08
CA ARG A 219 12.78 1.71 26.03
C ARG A 219 11.81 2.78 26.57
N PRO A 220 12.22 3.63 27.54
CA PRO A 220 11.37 4.71 28.03
C PRO A 220 10.84 5.57 26.87
N GLY A 221 9.51 5.72 26.79
CA GLY A 221 8.81 6.40 25.70
C GLY A 221 8.02 5.47 24.75
N ALA A 222 8.18 4.15 24.83
CA ALA A 222 7.30 3.19 24.15
C ALA A 222 5.96 3.04 24.90
N ALA A 223 5.09 4.05 24.81
CA ALA A 223 3.82 4.10 25.52
C ALA A 223 2.76 3.17 24.90
N THR A 224 2.63 1.96 25.45
CA THR A 224 1.47 1.09 25.24
C THR A 224 0.20 1.79 25.73
N LYS A 225 -0.79 2.01 24.87
CA LYS A 225 -2.06 2.67 25.25
C LYS A 225 -3.06 1.66 25.81
N THR A 226 -2.99 1.39 27.10
CA THR A 226 -3.99 0.58 27.83
C THR A 226 -4.16 1.08 29.27
N GLY A 227 -5.41 1.42 29.64
CA GLY A 227 -5.83 1.63 31.03
C GLY A 227 -5.35 2.92 31.72
N ALA A 228 -6.19 3.48 32.58
CA ALA A 228 -5.84 4.61 33.44
C ALA A 228 -5.92 4.21 34.91
N ALA A 229 -5.01 4.76 35.72
CA ALA A 229 -5.13 4.86 37.18
C ALA A 229 -4.35 6.08 37.66
N SER A 230 -4.76 6.67 38.79
CA SER A 230 -4.22 7.92 39.35
C SER A 230 -3.54 7.68 40.69
N ALA A 231 -2.44 8.39 40.97
CA ALA A 231 -2.14 9.09 42.24
C ALA A 231 -0.62 9.33 42.41
N GLY A 232 -0.25 10.29 43.27
CA GLY A 232 1.09 10.35 43.90
C GLY A 232 2.03 11.45 43.42
N ARG A 233 2.17 12.51 44.25
CA ARG A 233 3.42 13.29 44.39
C ARG A 233 4.38 12.50 45.33
N THR A 234 5.65 12.82 45.60
CA THR A 234 6.41 14.10 45.67
C THR A 234 7.94 13.87 45.56
N SER A 235 8.65 14.89 45.05
CA SER A 235 9.95 15.45 45.54
C SER A 235 11.25 14.63 45.75
N ALA A 236 12.35 15.37 45.58
CA ALA A 236 13.61 15.35 46.36
C ALA A 236 14.78 14.44 45.90
N ALA A 237 15.84 15.14 45.51
CA ALA A 237 17.15 14.65 45.10
C ALA A 237 18.03 14.08 46.22
N ALA A 238 19.04 13.28 45.82
CA ALA A 238 20.27 13.04 46.59
C ALA A 238 21.49 13.06 45.64
N LYS A 239 22.70 13.28 46.18
CA LYS A 239 23.91 13.70 45.42
C LYS A 239 25.20 13.20 46.09
N LYS A 240 26.15 12.61 45.34
CA LYS A 240 27.61 12.44 45.60
C LYS A 240 28.25 11.79 44.33
N THR A 241 29.26 12.37 43.65
CA THR A 241 30.74 12.35 43.87
C THR A 241 31.33 10.93 43.97
N THR A 242 32.47 10.52 43.37
CA THR A 242 33.57 11.09 42.52
C THR A 242 34.36 9.89 41.92
N LYS A 243 35.45 9.87 41.12
CA LYS A 243 36.51 10.72 40.48
C LYS A 243 37.03 9.82 39.29
N SER A 244 37.96 10.15 38.37
CA SER A 244 38.41 11.35 37.62
C SER A 244 39.51 10.91 36.60
N ALA A 245 39.83 11.73 35.58
CA ALA A 245 40.89 11.55 34.56
C ALA A 245 40.71 10.39 33.54
N THR A 246 41.15 10.47 32.27
CA THR A 246 42.11 11.38 31.61
C THR A 246 41.54 12.04 30.33
N ALA A 247 42.23 13.04 29.77
CA ALA A 247 41.73 13.89 28.67
C ALA A 247 42.48 13.70 27.33
N LYS A 248 41.77 13.87 26.21
CA LYS A 248 42.34 14.15 24.88
C LYS A 248 41.52 15.21 24.14
N LYS A 249 42.21 16.03 23.32
CA LYS A 249 41.74 17.25 22.64
C LYS A 249 40.40 17.11 21.90
N ALA A 250 39.61 18.18 21.91
CA ALA A 250 38.42 18.37 21.08
C ALA A 250 38.69 19.31 19.89
N PRO A 251 37.99 19.13 18.76
CA PRO A 251 37.61 20.19 17.83
C PRO A 251 36.15 20.66 18.08
N ALA A 252 35.78 21.86 17.63
CA ALA A 252 34.52 22.51 18.02
C ALA A 252 33.27 21.92 17.36
N SER A 253 32.30 21.49 18.18
CA SER A 253 30.94 21.16 17.73
C SER A 253 30.10 22.42 17.57
N LYS A 254 29.63 22.71 16.35
CA LYS A 254 28.68 23.81 16.10
C LYS A 254 27.33 23.51 16.78
N THR A 255 26.81 24.46 17.55
CA THR A 255 25.53 24.31 18.26
C THR A 255 24.35 24.31 17.29
N ALA A 256 23.90 23.13 16.87
CA ALA A 256 22.68 22.97 16.08
C ALA A 256 21.46 23.25 16.97
N ALA A 257 20.85 24.42 16.81
CA ALA A 257 19.68 24.83 17.59
C ALA A 257 18.53 23.83 17.44
N ALA A 258 17.89 23.49 18.57
CA ALA A 258 16.74 22.59 18.59
C ALA A 258 15.59 23.19 17.76
N LYS A 259 15.13 22.47 16.73
CA LYS A 259 13.97 22.89 15.95
C LYS A 259 12.71 22.80 16.82
N ALA A 260 12.15 23.96 17.15
CA ALA A 260 10.84 24.07 17.77
C ALA A 260 9.77 23.29 16.98
N PRO A 261 8.71 22.79 17.64
CA PRO A 261 7.59 22.18 16.94
C PRO A 261 7.04 23.15 15.89
N ARG A 262 6.74 22.63 14.69
CA ARG A 262 6.19 23.46 13.61
C ARG A 262 4.88 24.08 14.07
N LYS A 263 4.84 25.42 14.14
CA LYS A 263 3.61 26.21 14.24
C LYS A 263 2.65 25.71 13.14
N PRO A 264 1.34 25.52 13.40
CA PRO A 264 0.38 25.23 12.35
C PRO A 264 0.52 26.27 11.24
N ALA A 265 0.38 25.83 9.99
CA ALA A 265 0.45 26.73 8.84
C ALA A 265 -0.59 27.84 9.00
N ALA A 266 -0.22 29.08 8.66
CA ALA A 266 -1.18 30.18 8.67
C ALA A 266 -2.35 29.82 7.76
N GLY A 267 -3.56 29.88 8.30
CA GLY A 267 -4.78 29.61 7.55
C GLY A 267 -4.98 30.63 6.43
N LYS A 268 -5.67 30.20 5.37
CA LYS A 268 -6.14 31.08 4.29
C LYS A 268 -7.50 31.64 4.67
N ALA A 269 -7.78 32.87 4.26
CA ALA A 269 -9.06 33.51 4.51
C ALA A 269 -10.15 32.83 3.66
N PRO A 270 -11.25 32.34 4.26
CA PRO A 270 -12.39 31.88 3.50
C PRO A 270 -13.07 33.06 2.80
N SER A 271 -13.39 32.90 1.52
CA SER A 271 -14.29 33.82 0.81
C SER A 271 -15.66 33.90 1.52
N ALA A 272 -16.38 35.01 1.35
CA ALA A 272 -17.65 35.25 2.07
C ALA A 272 -18.67 34.09 1.93
N ALA A 273 -18.80 33.49 0.74
CA ALA A 273 -19.66 32.33 0.52
C ALA A 273 -19.25 31.11 1.35
N LEU A 274 -17.94 30.80 1.41
CA LEU A 274 -17.42 29.71 2.24
C LEU A 274 -17.52 30.02 3.73
N ALA A 275 -17.29 31.28 4.12
CA ALA A 275 -17.38 31.72 5.50
C ALA A 275 -18.80 31.60 6.09
N ALA A 276 -19.84 31.74 5.27
CA ALA A 276 -21.25 31.50 5.64
C ALA A 276 -21.56 30.03 6.00
N VAL A 277 -20.63 29.11 5.70
CA VAL A 277 -20.72 27.67 5.98
C VAL A 277 -19.74 27.22 7.07
N ILE A 278 -18.48 27.69 7.04
CA ILE A 278 -17.40 27.20 7.94
C ILE A 278 -16.84 28.24 8.94
N GLY A 279 -17.39 29.46 8.96
CA GLY A 279 -16.91 30.59 9.76
C GLY A 279 -15.87 31.46 9.04
N ASN A 280 -15.64 32.67 9.55
CA ASN A 280 -14.71 33.65 8.97
C ASN A 280 -13.23 33.40 9.34
N ASP A 281 -12.93 32.50 10.28
CA ASP A 281 -11.57 32.25 10.75
C ASP A 281 -10.66 31.75 9.62
N PRO A 282 -9.38 32.18 9.55
CA PRO A 282 -8.44 31.65 8.56
C PRO A 282 -8.16 30.17 8.79
N VAL A 283 -8.49 29.30 7.82
CA VAL A 283 -8.38 27.83 7.95
C VAL A 283 -7.33 27.24 7.00
N ALA A 284 -6.77 26.09 7.36
CA ALA A 284 -6.01 25.27 6.42
C ALA A 284 -6.95 24.48 5.49
N ARG A 285 -6.58 24.24 4.22
CA ARG A 285 -7.43 23.49 3.26
C ARG A 285 -7.94 22.13 3.78
N PRO A 286 -7.17 21.31 4.53
CA PRO A 286 -7.70 20.07 5.14
C PRO A 286 -8.75 20.31 6.23
N GLU A 287 -8.66 21.44 6.94
CA GLU A 287 -9.62 21.84 7.97
C GLU A 287 -10.91 22.39 7.33
N ALA A 288 -10.79 23.16 6.23
CA ALA A 288 -11.94 23.58 5.43
C ALA A 288 -12.74 22.37 4.93
N VAL A 289 -12.07 21.34 4.40
CA VAL A 289 -12.70 20.07 3.98
C VAL A 289 -13.40 19.39 5.16
N LYS A 290 -12.79 19.38 6.36
CA LYS A 290 -13.40 18.80 7.57
C LYS A 290 -14.66 19.55 8.01
N LYS A 291 -14.58 20.88 8.18
CA LYS A 291 -15.71 21.75 8.58
C LYS A 291 -16.86 21.67 7.55
N MET A 292 -16.52 21.61 6.26
CA MET A 292 -17.49 21.41 5.18
C MET A 292 -18.20 20.05 5.27
N TRP A 293 -17.48 18.96 5.53
CA TRP A 293 -18.09 17.64 5.77
C TRP A 293 -18.91 17.56 7.06
N GLU A 294 -18.60 18.37 8.07
CA GLU A 294 -19.39 18.49 9.29
C GLU A 294 -20.73 19.19 9.00
N TYR A 295 -20.74 20.28 8.21
CA TYR A 295 -21.96 20.93 7.72
C TYR A 295 -22.82 19.99 6.87
N ILE A 296 -22.24 19.34 5.85
CA ILE A 296 -22.93 18.41 4.95
C ILE A 296 -23.64 17.28 5.73
N LYS A 297 -23.03 16.79 6.81
CA LYS A 297 -23.62 15.75 7.66
C LYS A 297 -24.70 16.30 8.59
N ALA A 298 -24.48 17.47 9.22
CA ALA A 298 -25.47 18.09 10.09
C ALA A 298 -26.77 18.46 9.35
N HIS A 299 -26.65 18.85 8.08
CA HIS A 299 -27.79 19.22 7.22
C HIS A 299 -28.31 18.05 6.33
N ASN A 300 -27.80 16.84 6.49
CA ASN A 300 -28.17 15.63 5.73
C ASN A 300 -28.03 15.76 4.19
N LEU A 301 -27.07 16.56 3.72
CA LEU A 301 -26.88 16.96 2.33
C LEU A 301 -26.12 15.93 1.46
N GLN A 302 -26.28 14.64 1.75
CA GLN A 302 -25.77 13.53 0.91
C GLN A 302 -26.95 12.92 0.15
N ASP A 303 -26.76 12.60 -1.13
CA ASP A 303 -27.79 11.93 -1.91
C ASP A 303 -28.08 10.52 -1.32
N PRO A 304 -29.36 10.15 -1.10
CA PRO A 304 -29.71 8.88 -0.46
C PRO A 304 -29.43 7.66 -1.35
N LYS A 305 -29.29 7.83 -2.67
CA LYS A 305 -28.94 6.80 -3.66
C LYS A 305 -27.43 6.72 -3.88
N ASP A 306 -26.73 7.86 -3.91
CA ASP A 306 -25.26 7.91 -3.92
C ASP A 306 -24.67 8.82 -2.83
N LYS A 307 -24.21 8.20 -1.74
CA LYS A 307 -23.56 8.89 -0.61
C LYS A 307 -22.21 9.54 -0.95
N ARG A 308 -21.70 9.40 -2.18
CA ARG A 308 -20.52 10.12 -2.70
C ARG A 308 -20.89 11.47 -3.32
N THR A 309 -22.18 11.69 -3.60
CA THR A 309 -22.73 12.93 -4.17
C THR A 309 -23.34 13.80 -3.06
N ILE A 310 -22.97 15.07 -3.06
CA ILE A 310 -23.42 16.09 -2.13
C ILE A 310 -24.48 16.94 -2.84
N VAL A 311 -25.68 17.03 -2.29
CA VAL A 311 -26.76 17.90 -2.80
C VAL A 311 -26.61 19.27 -2.17
N ALA A 312 -26.55 20.33 -2.97
CA ALA A 312 -26.30 21.68 -2.46
C ALA A 312 -27.58 22.32 -1.88
N ASP A 313 -27.50 22.76 -0.63
CA ASP A 313 -28.42 23.79 -0.12
C ASP A 313 -28.05 25.17 -0.69
N ASP A 314 -28.83 26.21 -0.37
CA ASP A 314 -28.60 27.56 -0.93
C ASP A 314 -27.23 28.14 -0.57
N LYS A 315 -26.63 27.73 0.56
CA LYS A 315 -25.28 28.15 0.95
C LYS A 315 -24.21 27.37 0.19
N LEU A 316 -24.34 26.05 0.09
CA LEU A 316 -23.44 25.22 -0.68
C LEU A 316 -23.50 25.55 -2.16
N ARG A 317 -24.66 25.95 -2.72
CA ARG A 317 -24.77 26.39 -4.12
C ARG A 317 -23.89 27.62 -4.39
N ALA A 318 -23.81 28.55 -3.44
CA ALA A 318 -22.93 29.72 -3.51
C ALA A 318 -21.42 29.39 -3.35
N VAL A 319 -21.08 28.21 -2.82
CA VAL A 319 -19.69 27.71 -2.71
C VAL A 319 -19.32 26.75 -3.85
N PHE A 320 -20.28 26.03 -4.42
CA PHE A 320 -20.05 25.02 -5.45
C PHE A 320 -20.23 25.57 -6.87
N GLY A 321 -21.06 26.62 -7.03
CA GLY A 321 -21.49 27.13 -8.34
C GLY A 321 -22.46 26.20 -9.09
N LYS A 322 -22.99 25.18 -8.42
CA LYS A 322 -23.85 24.12 -8.98
C LYS A 322 -24.66 23.41 -7.89
N ASP A 323 -25.76 22.76 -8.28
CA ASP A 323 -26.70 22.09 -7.36
C ASP A 323 -26.21 20.76 -6.77
N SER A 324 -25.13 20.18 -7.27
CA SER A 324 -24.51 19.00 -6.65
C SER A 324 -23.01 18.89 -6.93
N ALA A 325 -22.26 18.29 -6.01
CA ALA A 325 -20.82 18.04 -6.15
C ALA A 325 -20.42 16.66 -5.63
N GLY A 326 -19.50 15.99 -6.32
CA GLY A 326 -18.92 14.74 -5.87
C GLY A 326 -17.87 14.95 -4.77
N MET A 327 -17.74 13.96 -3.88
CA MET A 327 -16.77 13.94 -2.77
C MET A 327 -15.33 14.30 -3.18
N PHE A 328 -14.90 13.93 -4.39
CA PHE A 328 -13.56 14.22 -4.91
C PHE A 328 -13.42 15.65 -5.46
N GLU A 329 -14.50 16.27 -5.93
CA GLU A 329 -14.51 17.65 -6.43
C GLU A 329 -14.41 18.67 -5.29
N LEU A 330 -15.00 18.37 -4.13
CA LEU A 330 -15.12 19.27 -2.98
C LEU A 330 -13.77 19.89 -2.58
N ALA A 331 -12.70 19.09 -2.56
CA ALA A 331 -11.36 19.58 -2.24
C ALA A 331 -10.82 20.56 -3.31
N GLY A 332 -11.19 20.36 -4.58
CA GLY A 332 -10.91 21.26 -5.70
C GLY A 332 -11.66 22.58 -5.58
N ILE A 333 -12.98 22.50 -5.44
CA ILE A 333 -13.91 23.64 -5.24
C ILE A 333 -13.42 24.55 -4.10
N LEU A 334 -13.14 23.98 -2.92
CA LEU A 334 -12.62 24.72 -1.77
C LEU A 334 -11.27 25.43 -2.04
N GLY A 335 -10.53 25.02 -3.07
CA GLY A 335 -9.31 25.72 -3.51
C GLY A 335 -9.58 27.12 -4.07
N ASN A 336 -10.73 27.33 -4.72
CA ASN A 336 -11.11 28.62 -5.30
C ASN A 336 -11.60 29.62 -4.23
N HIS A 337 -11.97 29.11 -3.04
CA HIS A 337 -12.61 29.88 -1.97
C HIS A 337 -11.69 30.15 -0.76
N LEU A 338 -10.38 29.88 -0.87
CA LEU A 338 -9.39 30.04 0.20
C LEU A 338 -8.23 30.96 -0.25
N GLY A 339 -8.35 32.26 0.09
CA GLY A 339 -7.39 33.33 -0.23
C GLY A 339 -6.18 33.37 0.69
#